data_AF-A0A0M0J4M5-F1
#
_entry.id   AF-A0A0M0J4M5-F1
#
_cell.length_a   1.000
_cell.length_b   1.000
_cell.length_c   1.000
_cell.angle_alpha   90.00
_cell.angle_beta   90.00
_cell.angle_gamma   90.00
#
_symmetry.space_group_name_H-M   'P 1'
#
loop_
_entity.id
_entity.type
_entity.pdbx_description
1 polymer ?
#
loop_
_entity_poly.entity_id
_entity_poly.type
_entity_poly.pdbx_seq_one_letter_code
_entity_poly.pdbx_strand_id
1 'polypeptide(L)'
;MRTPKHLSDEASLAYDDDDALGRGNISPLSSPMSTRRCQSIVDPLESFETSSVTGPCSSAVASGRKGRMRYLADEDRLEDDDDDALGRGNVSPMSSPMSTRRCQSIIDPFEDHDAELPQEADYDAESAADDDDDLYDERLFTWKERAKASEALLQSREEELDARILANQRLQAELTKSEQALAMALARRVRDMEMLSIDAQLQKDANQRLQAELTKTNEELAFRNAEAELSKESHQLLQAEVLKTKKELALRVRDMELQNLDAQLEKDSNQRLQAQLTKTKQELALRENELQKRDAELPEDSNKRLLTELTKTKQELALRDNELQSRDSELQKLRKQMAVVNAHQETKAQECASVAAWLHERRAGILTQRSSTNATFRAEVAAPTA
;
A
#
# COMPACT_ATOMS: atom_id res chain seq x y z
N MET A 1 -49.30 -11.39 -22.45
CA MET A 1 -50.06 -11.65 -21.20
C MET A 1 -49.64 -10.65 -20.14
N ARG A 2 -50.57 -10.28 -19.26
CA ARG A 2 -50.44 -9.35 -18.11
C ARG A 2 -50.13 -7.88 -18.43
N THR A 3 -51.11 -7.06 -18.08
CA THR A 3 -51.19 -5.60 -18.10
C THR A 3 -50.58 -4.97 -16.83
N PRO A 4 -50.04 -3.75 -16.89
CA PRO A 4 -50.10 -2.82 -15.76
C PRO A 4 -51.44 -2.08 -15.76
N LYS A 5 -52.00 -1.79 -14.57
CA LYS A 5 -53.12 -0.86 -14.41
C LYS A 5 -52.71 0.30 -13.50
N HIS A 6 -53.19 1.48 -13.88
CA HIS A 6 -53.42 2.72 -13.13
C HIS A 6 -53.72 2.51 -11.62
N LEU A 7 -53.51 3.48 -10.73
CA LEU A 7 -53.91 4.90 -10.75
C LEU A 7 -52.81 5.80 -10.13
N SER A 8 -52.56 7.05 -10.55
CA SER A 8 -53.32 8.31 -10.32
C SER A 8 -53.41 8.70 -8.83
N ASP A 9 -53.32 9.96 -8.37
CA ASP A 9 -53.55 11.31 -8.94
C ASP A 9 -52.53 12.34 -8.37
N GLU A 10 -52.01 13.31 -9.12
CA GLU A 10 -52.45 14.73 -9.28
C GLU A 10 -52.55 15.63 -8.02
N ALA A 11 -51.71 16.68 -7.99
CA ALA A 11 -51.90 18.07 -7.49
C ALA A 11 -50.50 18.65 -7.13
N SER A 12 -49.90 19.64 -7.81
CA SER A 12 -50.32 21.00 -8.19
C SER A 12 -50.38 22.00 -7.03
N LEU A 13 -49.90 23.23 -7.30
CA LEU A 13 -49.86 24.45 -6.45
C LEU A 13 -48.74 24.47 -5.38
N ALA A 14 -48.03 25.57 -5.15
CA ALA A 14 -47.89 26.82 -5.92
C ALA A 14 -46.55 27.51 -5.59
N TYR A 15 -46.01 28.29 -6.52
CA TYR A 15 -45.18 29.46 -6.20
C TYR A 15 -46.13 30.60 -5.83
N ASP A 16 -45.79 31.40 -4.82
CA ASP A 16 -46.09 32.84 -4.78
C ASP A 16 -45.11 33.51 -3.79
N ASP A 17 -44.76 34.76 -4.10
CA ASP A 17 -43.65 35.52 -3.51
C ASP A 17 -44.08 36.44 -2.34
N ASP A 18 -43.08 37.19 -1.85
CA ASP A 18 -43.13 38.55 -1.27
C ASP A 18 -43.23 38.79 0.26
N ASP A 19 -42.30 39.67 0.67
CA ASP A 19 -42.31 40.65 1.78
C ASP A 19 -42.55 40.17 3.24
N ALA A 20 -41.71 40.54 4.23
CA ALA A 20 -41.26 41.89 4.49
C ALA A 20 -40.12 42.01 5.54
N LEU A 21 -39.19 42.94 5.30
CA LEU A 21 -38.58 43.86 6.29
C LEU A 21 -37.88 43.28 7.57
N GLY A 22 -36.57 43.06 7.46
CA GLY A 22 -35.65 42.88 8.60
C GLY A 22 -34.34 43.67 8.45
N ARG A 23 -34.40 45.01 8.53
CA ARG A 23 -33.21 45.89 8.39
C ARG A 23 -32.26 45.73 9.59
N GLY A 24 -30.96 45.48 9.34
CA GLY A 24 -29.97 45.26 10.40
C GLY A 24 -28.49 45.46 10.01
N ASN A 25 -28.18 46.49 9.22
CA ASN A 25 -26.83 46.83 8.72
C ASN A 25 -26.36 48.16 9.39
N ILE A 26 -25.10 48.62 9.44
CA ILE A 26 -23.93 48.41 8.56
C ILE A 26 -22.58 48.42 9.34
N SER A 27 -21.89 47.27 9.41
CA SER A 27 -20.41 47.13 9.34
C SER A 27 -19.45 47.65 10.45
N PRO A 28 -18.13 47.28 10.41
CA PRO A 28 -17.13 47.55 11.46
C PRO A 28 -16.08 48.62 11.02
N LEU A 29 -14.93 48.63 11.73
CA LEU A 29 -13.67 49.40 11.53
C LEU A 29 -13.53 50.70 12.34
N SER A 30 -12.69 50.68 13.37
CA SER A 30 -11.37 51.37 13.36
C SER A 30 -10.73 51.42 14.75
N SER A 31 -9.46 50.98 14.84
CA SER A 31 -8.49 51.57 15.79
C SER A 31 -7.92 52.83 15.13
N PRO A 32 -7.47 53.87 15.87
CA PRO A 32 -6.08 53.83 16.32
C PRO A 32 -5.75 54.57 17.66
N MET A 33 -4.64 54.15 18.26
CA MET A 33 -3.61 54.97 18.93
C MET A 33 -4.00 56.04 19.99
N SER A 34 -3.52 55.85 21.23
CA SER A 34 -2.66 56.87 21.86
C SER A 34 -1.75 56.31 22.97
N THR A 35 -0.64 56.99 23.20
CA THR A 35 0.60 56.54 23.85
C THR A 35 0.69 56.80 25.37
N ARG A 36 1.43 55.93 26.07
CA ARG A 36 2.47 56.21 27.09
C ARG A 36 3.02 54.86 27.60
N ARG A 37 4.27 54.65 28.03
CA ARG A 37 5.64 55.20 27.91
C ARG A 37 6.45 54.44 28.99
N CYS A 38 7.71 54.05 28.70
CA CYS A 38 8.68 53.23 29.48
C CYS A 38 8.95 51.90 28.73
N GLN A 39 10.09 51.60 28.09
CA GLN A 39 11.52 51.81 28.39
C GLN A 39 11.88 51.29 29.79
N SER A 40 12.83 50.39 30.02
CA SER A 40 13.86 49.70 29.17
C SER A 40 14.19 48.33 29.86
N ILE A 41 14.92 47.36 29.32
CA ILE A 41 16.36 47.31 28.94
C ILE A 41 16.61 46.09 28.03
N VAL A 42 17.66 46.19 27.22
CA VAL A 42 18.28 45.23 26.28
C VAL A 42 19.66 44.87 26.92
N ASP A 43 20.17 43.64 27.03
CA ASP A 43 20.60 42.66 26.02
C ASP A 43 20.97 41.28 26.68
N PRO A 44 21.39 40.23 25.93
CA PRO A 44 21.75 38.89 26.44
C PRO A 44 23.28 38.57 26.45
N LEU A 45 23.60 37.34 26.91
CA LEU A 45 24.88 36.59 26.82
C LEU A 45 25.92 36.73 27.95
N GLU A 46 26.91 35.82 27.89
CA GLU A 46 28.00 35.49 28.83
C GLU A 46 27.57 34.72 30.09
N SER A 47 27.77 33.39 30.19
CA SER A 47 29.01 32.59 30.24
C SER A 47 29.87 32.82 31.48
N PHE A 48 29.87 31.85 32.41
CA PHE A 48 30.99 31.64 33.31
C PHE A 48 31.29 30.15 33.49
N GLU A 49 32.58 29.85 33.48
CA GLU A 49 33.17 28.51 33.54
C GLU A 49 33.37 28.08 35.00
N THR A 50 33.36 26.77 35.28
CA THR A 50 34.24 26.22 36.33
C THR A 50 34.83 24.85 35.98
N SER A 51 36.16 24.80 36.11
CA SER A 51 37.00 23.62 36.40
C SER A 51 36.95 22.39 35.49
N SER A 52 37.93 22.35 34.61
CA SER A 52 38.56 21.14 34.09
C SER A 52 39.26 20.30 35.18
N VAL A 53 39.23 18.97 35.04
CA VAL A 53 40.26 18.07 35.58
C VAL A 53 40.61 17.01 34.52
N THR A 54 41.83 17.14 34.00
CA THR A 54 42.70 16.18 33.29
C THR A 54 42.18 14.77 32.90
N GLY A 55 42.28 14.42 31.61
CA GLY A 55 42.35 13.03 31.10
C GLY A 55 43.80 12.47 31.15
N PRO A 56 44.29 11.63 30.18
CA PRO A 56 43.61 11.07 28.98
C PRO A 56 44.02 9.58 28.65
N CYS A 57 43.92 9.20 27.37
CA CYS A 57 44.37 7.95 26.68
C CYS A 57 43.37 6.77 26.66
N SER A 58 42.79 6.37 25.51
CA SER A 58 43.40 5.71 24.31
C SER A 58 43.83 4.27 24.59
N SER A 59 43.55 3.24 23.78
CA SER A 59 42.86 3.15 22.46
C SER A 59 42.54 1.67 22.13
N ALA A 60 41.59 1.44 21.21
CA ALA A 60 41.44 0.31 20.26
C ALA A 60 41.96 -1.12 20.60
N VAL A 61 41.16 -2.15 20.27
CA VAL A 61 41.53 -3.25 19.32
C VAL A 61 40.30 -4.12 19.01
N ALA A 62 40.32 -4.74 17.84
CA ALA A 62 39.21 -5.49 17.24
C ALA A 62 39.11 -6.97 17.67
N SER A 63 38.11 -7.63 17.06
CA SER A 63 38.01 -9.07 16.77
C SER A 63 36.98 -9.83 17.60
N GLY A 64 36.02 -10.45 16.90
CA GLY A 64 34.95 -11.24 17.52
C GLY A 64 35.33 -12.70 17.70
N ARG A 65 34.51 -13.45 18.45
CA ARG A 65 34.46 -14.91 18.39
C ARG A 65 33.05 -15.41 18.66
N LYS A 66 32.61 -16.38 17.85
CA LYS A 66 31.42 -17.20 18.14
C LYS A 66 31.68 -18.02 19.41
N GLY A 67 30.76 -17.98 20.36
CA GLY A 67 30.83 -18.73 21.62
C GLY A 67 29.49 -19.39 21.94
N ARG A 68 29.22 -20.53 21.29
CA ARG A 68 28.06 -21.37 21.59
C ARG A 68 28.41 -22.29 22.77
N MET A 69 27.83 -22.08 23.94
CA MET A 69 27.78 -23.11 24.98
C MET A 69 26.39 -23.22 25.60
N ARG A 70 25.89 -24.45 25.63
CA ARG A 70 24.93 -24.95 26.62
C ARG A 70 25.75 -25.63 27.71
N TYR A 71 25.30 -25.57 28.96
CA TYR A 71 24.92 -26.71 29.80
C TYR A 71 25.06 -26.38 31.29
N LEU A 72 23.99 -26.72 32.05
CA LEU A 72 23.98 -27.04 33.49
C LEU A 72 24.40 -25.91 34.45
N ALA A 73 23.96 -25.89 35.71
CA ALA A 73 22.76 -26.40 36.38
C ALA A 73 22.70 -25.70 37.77
N ASP A 74 21.73 -26.07 38.61
CA ASP A 74 21.73 -25.84 40.06
C ASP A 74 21.57 -24.35 40.51
N GLU A 75 20.92 -24.00 41.62
CA GLU A 75 20.01 -24.73 42.53
C GLU A 75 19.13 -23.69 43.28
N ASP A 76 18.22 -24.16 44.14
CA ASP A 76 17.63 -23.44 45.29
C ASP A 76 16.88 -22.10 45.08
N ARG A 77 15.54 -22.17 45.19
CA ARG A 77 14.83 -21.30 46.14
C ARG A 77 13.51 -21.87 46.67
N LEU A 78 13.63 -22.55 47.81
CA LEU A 78 12.72 -22.62 48.96
C LEU A 78 11.20 -22.60 48.70
N GLU A 79 10.61 -23.74 49.06
CA GLU A 79 9.26 -23.88 49.60
C GLU A 79 9.11 -23.01 50.87
N ASP A 80 7.96 -22.36 51.03
CA ASP A 80 7.44 -21.89 52.32
C ASP A 80 6.03 -22.50 52.48
N ASP A 81 5.99 -23.71 53.03
CA ASP A 81 4.77 -24.34 53.53
C ASP A 81 4.50 -23.82 54.97
N ASP A 82 3.39 -23.12 55.17
CA ASP A 82 2.81 -22.88 56.49
C ASP A 82 1.43 -23.56 56.54
N ASP A 83 1.44 -24.83 56.98
CA ASP A 83 0.28 -25.54 57.51
C ASP A 83 -0.07 -25.02 58.93
N ASP A 84 -1.18 -25.54 59.49
CA ASP A 84 -1.74 -25.27 60.83
C ASP A 84 -2.69 -24.03 60.98
N ALA A 85 -3.88 -24.14 61.60
CA ALA A 85 -4.59 -25.32 62.07
C ALA A 85 -6.12 -25.09 62.23
N LEU A 86 -6.88 -26.16 61.97
CA LEU A 86 -8.08 -26.62 62.69
C LEU A 86 -9.06 -25.60 63.30
N GLY A 87 -10.30 -25.55 62.77
CA GLY A 87 -11.36 -24.68 63.32
C GLY A 87 -12.82 -25.03 62.99
N ARG A 88 -13.20 -26.32 62.86
CA ARG A 88 -14.63 -26.69 62.81
C ARG A 88 -15.23 -26.65 64.22
N GLY A 89 -16.34 -25.94 64.44
CA GLY A 89 -16.99 -25.91 65.76
C GLY A 89 -18.39 -25.28 65.78
N ASN A 90 -19.40 -26.13 65.98
CA ASN A 90 -20.83 -25.82 66.07
C ASN A 90 -21.24 -24.60 66.91
N VAL A 91 -22.24 -23.87 66.42
CA VAL A 91 -23.02 -22.89 67.20
C VAL A 91 -24.31 -23.55 67.72
N SER A 92 -24.36 -23.91 69.00
CA SER A 92 -25.60 -24.11 69.78
C SER A 92 -25.30 -24.39 71.27
N PRO A 93 -26.23 -24.09 72.19
CA PRO A 93 -25.90 -23.81 73.58
C PRO A 93 -25.80 -25.05 74.46
N MET A 94 -24.83 -25.06 75.40
CA MET A 94 -24.84 -26.00 76.52
C MET A 94 -25.39 -25.34 77.79
N SER A 95 -26.34 -26.04 78.38
CA SER A 95 -26.93 -25.85 79.70
C SER A 95 -25.90 -25.59 80.80
N SER A 96 -26.29 -24.78 81.78
CA SER A 96 -25.65 -24.75 83.11
C SER A 96 -26.13 -25.93 83.97
N PRO A 97 -25.22 -26.72 84.56
CA PRO A 97 -25.52 -27.51 85.75
C PRO A 97 -24.74 -27.02 86.97
N MET A 98 -25.47 -26.84 88.07
CA MET A 98 -25.06 -26.95 89.48
C MET A 98 -23.54 -26.95 89.81
N SER A 99 -23.08 -25.98 90.61
CA SER A 99 -21.93 -26.18 91.48
C SER A 99 -22.23 -25.71 92.91
N THR A 100 -22.45 -26.67 93.79
CA THR A 100 -22.67 -26.50 95.23
C THR A 100 -21.38 -26.74 96.01
N ARG A 101 -20.72 -25.67 96.47
CA ARG A 101 -19.78 -25.68 97.62
C ARG A 101 -20.01 -24.36 98.39
N ARG A 102 -20.38 -24.33 99.67
CA ARG A 102 -19.91 -25.03 100.89
C ARG A 102 -18.63 -24.44 101.47
N CYS A 103 -18.85 -23.36 102.22
CA CYS A 103 -18.11 -22.88 103.40
C CYS A 103 -19.24 -22.62 104.43
N GLN A 104 -19.37 -23.19 105.64
CA GLN A 104 -18.38 -23.58 106.66
C GLN A 104 -17.39 -22.42 106.91
N SER A 105 -17.39 -21.76 108.06
CA SER A 105 -18.05 -22.02 109.36
C SER A 105 -17.90 -20.77 110.24
N ILE A 106 -18.68 -20.63 111.34
CA ILE A 106 -18.28 -20.13 112.68
C ILE A 106 -19.53 -19.85 113.53
N ILE A 107 -19.70 -20.62 114.62
CA ILE A 107 -20.15 -20.27 115.99
C ILE A 107 -21.49 -19.50 116.13
N ASP A 108 -22.47 -19.90 116.93
CA ASP A 108 -22.81 -21.18 117.60
C ASP A 108 -24.32 -21.16 117.96
N PRO A 109 -24.95 -22.29 118.30
CA PRO A 109 -26.37 -22.31 118.69
C PRO A 109 -26.56 -21.81 120.12
N PHE A 110 -27.64 -21.07 120.39
CA PHE A 110 -28.11 -20.91 121.77
C PHE A 110 -29.04 -22.05 122.13
N GLU A 111 -28.71 -22.72 123.24
CA GLU A 111 -29.21 -24.02 123.64
C GLU A 111 -30.60 -23.94 124.28
N ASP A 112 -31.38 -25.01 124.11
CA ASP A 112 -32.53 -25.29 124.98
C ASP A 112 -32.01 -25.53 126.41
N HIS A 113 -32.36 -24.64 127.33
CA HIS A 113 -32.24 -24.92 128.76
C HIS A 113 -33.62 -24.89 129.41
N ASP A 114 -34.27 -26.06 129.38
CA ASP A 114 -35.25 -26.45 130.39
C ASP A 114 -34.56 -26.46 131.76
N ALA A 115 -34.57 -25.31 132.43
CA ALA A 115 -33.99 -25.13 133.76
C ALA A 115 -35.04 -25.43 134.83
N GLU A 116 -34.85 -26.60 135.45
CA GLU A 116 -35.46 -27.13 136.66
C GLU A 116 -36.05 -26.06 137.62
N LEU A 117 -37.36 -26.19 137.92
CA LEU A 117 -38.01 -25.46 139.01
C LEU A 117 -37.43 -25.94 140.36
N PRO A 118 -36.78 -25.08 141.16
CA PRO A 118 -36.33 -25.46 142.50
C PRO A 118 -37.52 -25.61 143.46
N GLN A 119 -37.35 -26.52 144.43
CA GLN A 119 -38.36 -26.82 145.44
C GLN A 119 -38.55 -25.68 146.45
N GLU A 120 -39.69 -25.78 147.14
CA GLU A 120 -40.10 -25.09 148.36
C GLU A 120 -38.99 -24.45 149.20
N ALA A 121 -39.18 -23.16 149.51
CA ALA A 121 -38.61 -22.52 150.67
C ALA A 121 -39.73 -21.77 151.39
N ASP A 122 -40.26 -22.38 152.46
CA ASP A 122 -41.12 -21.69 153.42
C ASP A 122 -40.34 -20.52 154.03
N TYR A 123 -40.72 -19.29 153.68
CA TYR A 123 -40.25 -18.08 154.35
C TYR A 123 -41.35 -17.55 155.27
N ASP A 124 -41.34 -18.02 156.51
CA ASP A 124 -41.89 -17.27 157.64
C ASP A 124 -41.13 -15.94 157.76
N ALA A 125 -41.79 -14.84 157.44
CA ALA A 125 -41.27 -13.49 157.61
C ALA A 125 -42.39 -12.56 158.12
N GLU A 126 -42.76 -12.75 159.39
CA GLU A 126 -43.45 -11.69 160.14
C GLU A 126 -42.53 -10.46 160.26
N SER A 127 -43.13 -9.27 160.30
CA SER A 127 -42.48 -7.99 160.67
C SER A 127 -41.37 -7.45 159.75
N ALA A 128 -41.78 -6.82 158.63
CA ALA A 128 -41.11 -5.63 158.09
C ALA A 128 -42.07 -4.82 157.19
N ALA A 129 -43.24 -4.43 157.73
CA ALA A 129 -43.97 -3.32 157.14
C ALA A 129 -43.30 -2.00 157.58
N ASP A 130 -43.32 -1.00 156.69
CA ASP A 130 -43.13 0.45 156.94
C ASP A 130 -41.80 1.14 156.53
N ASP A 131 -40.85 0.49 155.83
CA ASP A 131 -39.60 1.18 155.34
C ASP A 131 -39.09 0.75 153.92
N ASP A 132 -39.91 0.10 153.07
CA ASP A 132 -39.48 -0.42 151.74
C ASP A 132 -39.90 0.41 150.51
N ASP A 133 -40.73 1.45 150.67
CA ASP A 133 -41.29 2.24 149.55
C ASP A 133 -40.18 2.93 148.71
N ASP A 134 -39.15 3.48 149.36
CA ASP A 134 -38.04 4.19 148.71
C ASP A 134 -37.22 3.29 147.77
N LEU A 135 -37.07 2.01 148.12
CA LEU A 135 -36.33 1.00 147.35
C LEU A 135 -37.11 0.54 146.11
N TYR A 136 -38.44 0.54 146.20
CA TYR A 136 -39.32 0.24 145.08
C TYR A 136 -39.34 1.39 144.08
N ASP A 137 -39.35 2.63 144.56
CA ASP A 137 -39.30 3.83 143.73
C ASP A 137 -37.95 4.00 143.00
N GLU A 138 -36.81 3.74 143.65
CA GLU A 138 -35.50 3.76 142.98
C GLU A 138 -35.40 2.67 141.89
N ARG A 139 -35.88 1.46 142.17
CA ARG A 139 -36.01 0.41 141.14
C ARG A 139 -36.93 0.84 140.00
N LEU A 140 -38.11 1.37 140.28
CA LEU A 140 -39.05 1.82 139.27
C LEU A 140 -38.48 2.98 138.42
N PHE A 141 -37.70 3.87 139.02
CA PHE A 141 -36.96 4.92 138.33
C PHE A 141 -35.90 4.33 137.39
N THR A 142 -35.05 3.41 137.85
CA THR A 142 -34.04 2.78 136.98
C THR A 142 -34.65 1.96 135.83
N TRP A 143 -35.80 1.32 136.04
CA TRP A 143 -36.55 0.65 134.95
C TRP A 143 -37.13 1.64 133.93
N LYS A 144 -37.68 2.78 134.38
CA LYS A 144 -38.14 3.86 133.48
C LYS A 144 -36.99 4.45 132.66
N GLU A 145 -35.82 4.68 133.27
CA GLU A 145 -34.65 5.17 132.53
C GLU A 145 -34.08 4.13 131.56
N ARG A 146 -34.08 2.83 131.91
CA ARG A 146 -33.73 1.75 130.95
C ARG A 146 -34.73 1.66 129.80
N ALA A 147 -36.03 1.82 130.06
CA ALA A 147 -37.06 1.82 129.02
C ALA A 147 -36.83 2.99 128.04
N LYS A 148 -36.68 4.23 128.54
CA LYS A 148 -36.32 5.40 127.71
C LYS A 148 -35.03 5.18 126.91
N ALA A 149 -33.99 4.60 127.51
CA ALA A 149 -32.74 4.30 126.82
C ALA A 149 -32.94 3.27 125.70
N SER A 150 -33.79 2.26 125.91
CA SER A 150 -34.15 1.28 124.88
C SER A 150 -34.99 1.88 123.75
N GLU A 151 -35.94 2.77 124.06
CA GLU A 151 -36.71 3.53 123.08
C GLU A 151 -35.81 4.46 122.25
N ALA A 152 -34.86 5.15 122.87
CA ALA A 152 -33.90 6.00 122.17
C ALA A 152 -32.95 5.20 121.26
N LEU A 153 -32.55 3.99 121.65
CA LEU A 153 -31.77 3.08 120.80
C LEU A 153 -32.59 2.54 119.62
N LEU A 154 -33.88 2.25 119.83
CA LEU A 154 -34.79 1.85 118.76
C LEU A 154 -35.01 3.00 117.77
N GLN A 155 -35.31 4.21 118.24
CA GLN A 155 -35.45 5.42 117.40
C GLN A 155 -34.17 5.69 116.59
N SER A 156 -32.99 5.65 117.23
CA SER A 156 -31.72 5.81 116.52
C SER A 156 -31.48 4.72 115.47
N ARG A 157 -31.95 3.49 115.71
CA ARG A 157 -31.86 2.38 114.76
C ARG A 157 -32.86 2.51 113.60
N GLU A 158 -34.06 3.03 113.87
CA GLU A 158 -35.06 3.35 112.85
C GLU A 158 -34.53 4.47 111.92
N GLU A 159 -34.01 5.55 112.49
CA GLU A 159 -33.34 6.64 111.74
C GLU A 159 -32.17 6.11 110.88
N GLU A 160 -31.36 5.19 111.41
CA GLU A 160 -30.28 4.56 110.66
C GLU A 160 -30.79 3.70 109.48
N LEU A 161 -31.88 2.96 109.69
CA LEU A 161 -32.51 2.14 108.64
C LEU A 161 -33.15 3.01 107.56
N ASP A 162 -33.86 4.07 107.92
CA ASP A 162 -34.43 5.03 106.97
C ASP A 162 -33.34 5.75 106.17
N ALA A 163 -32.25 6.17 106.82
CA ALA A 163 -31.09 6.73 106.13
C ALA A 163 -30.46 5.73 105.13
N ARG A 164 -30.36 4.44 105.49
CA ARG A 164 -29.90 3.37 104.59
C ARG A 164 -30.86 3.12 103.43
N ILE A 165 -32.18 3.14 103.66
CA ILE A 165 -33.20 2.99 102.62
C ILE A 165 -33.11 4.15 101.62
N LEU A 166 -33.05 5.40 102.11
CA LEU A 166 -32.90 6.60 101.28
C LEU A 166 -31.58 6.59 100.50
N ALA A 167 -30.47 6.14 101.10
CA ALA A 167 -29.20 5.98 100.41
C ALA A 167 -29.29 4.94 99.27
N ASN A 168 -29.90 3.78 99.52
CA ASN A 168 -30.11 2.76 98.50
C ASN A 168 -31.01 3.24 97.34
N GLN A 169 -32.08 3.99 97.65
CA GLN A 169 -32.94 4.60 96.63
C GLN A 169 -32.18 5.63 95.77
N ARG A 170 -31.29 6.44 96.37
CA ARG A 170 -30.42 7.36 95.63
C ARG A 170 -29.44 6.61 94.73
N LEU A 171 -28.80 5.56 95.23
CA LEU A 171 -27.89 4.71 94.43
C LEU A 171 -28.61 4.04 93.25
N GLN A 172 -29.86 3.59 93.43
CA GLN A 172 -30.68 3.06 92.33
C GLN A 172 -31.04 4.13 91.30
N ALA A 173 -31.35 5.36 91.73
CA ALA A 173 -31.61 6.49 90.84
C ALA A 173 -30.34 6.93 90.06
N GLU A 174 -29.17 6.89 90.69
CA GLU A 174 -27.88 7.16 90.03
C GLU A 174 -27.49 6.04 89.06
N LEU A 175 -27.68 4.79 89.43
CA LEU A 175 -27.44 3.63 88.58
C LEU A 175 -28.28 3.70 87.31
N THR A 176 -29.61 3.84 87.43
CA THR A 176 -30.52 3.95 86.27
C THR A 176 -30.21 5.16 85.38
N LYS A 177 -29.82 6.30 85.97
CA LYS A 177 -29.34 7.47 85.22
C LYS A 177 -28.04 7.19 84.47
N SER A 178 -27.11 6.44 85.06
CA SER A 178 -25.84 6.05 84.43
C SER A 178 -26.05 5.04 83.29
N GLU A 179 -26.97 4.09 83.45
CA GLU A 179 -27.37 3.12 82.43
C GLU A 179 -28.00 3.83 81.23
N GLN A 180 -28.91 4.78 81.46
CA GLN A 180 -29.50 5.61 80.40
C GLN A 180 -28.45 6.45 79.66
N ALA A 181 -27.49 7.03 80.39
CA ALA A 181 -26.39 7.79 79.79
C ALA A 181 -25.49 6.89 78.91
N LEU A 182 -25.15 5.69 79.38
CA LEU A 182 -24.36 4.71 78.65
C LEU A 182 -25.12 4.18 77.41
N ALA A 183 -26.41 3.87 77.54
CA ALA A 183 -27.26 3.47 76.42
C ALA A 183 -27.32 4.55 75.33
N MET A 184 -27.50 5.82 75.71
CA MET A 184 -27.46 6.96 74.76
C MET A 184 -26.07 7.14 74.13
N ALA A 185 -24.99 6.93 74.87
CA ALA A 185 -23.62 7.04 74.34
C ALA A 185 -23.32 5.92 73.33
N LEU A 186 -23.71 4.67 73.62
CA LEU A 186 -23.60 3.55 72.70
C LEU A 186 -24.47 3.76 71.45
N ALA A 187 -25.71 4.22 71.61
CA ALA A 187 -26.60 4.53 70.48
C ALA A 187 -26.14 5.72 69.62
N ARG A 188 -25.26 6.60 70.12
CA ARG A 188 -24.53 7.57 69.29
C ARG A 188 -23.40 6.88 68.54
N ARG A 189 -22.52 6.18 69.25
CA ARG A 189 -21.37 5.49 68.66
C ARG A 189 -21.73 4.47 67.58
N VAL A 190 -22.85 3.76 67.72
CA VAL A 190 -23.36 2.85 66.67
C VAL A 190 -23.72 3.64 65.40
N ARG A 191 -24.47 4.74 65.52
CA ARG A 191 -24.81 5.60 64.36
C ARG A 191 -23.57 6.25 63.73
N ASP A 192 -22.59 6.66 64.55
CA ASP A 192 -21.33 7.22 64.04
C ASP A 192 -20.56 6.17 63.22
N MET A 193 -20.53 4.91 63.69
CA MET A 193 -19.94 3.78 62.95
C MET A 193 -20.72 3.42 61.68
N GLU A 194 -22.06 3.48 61.71
CA GLU A 194 -22.92 3.28 60.53
C GLU A 194 -22.66 4.35 59.47
N MET A 195 -22.58 5.63 59.87
CA MET A 195 -22.25 6.74 58.97
C MET A 195 -20.86 6.58 58.35
N LEU A 196 -19.83 6.24 59.15
CA LEU A 196 -18.48 5.98 58.63
C LEU A 196 -18.44 4.78 57.66
N SER A 197 -19.26 3.75 57.89
CA SER A 197 -19.40 2.61 56.97
C SER A 197 -20.06 3.01 55.64
N ILE A 198 -21.08 3.87 55.69
CA ILE A 198 -21.73 4.44 54.50
C ILE A 198 -20.73 5.29 53.71
N ASP A 199 -20.00 6.20 54.37
CA ASP A 199 -19.00 7.06 53.73
C ASP A 199 -17.88 6.24 53.07
N ALA A 200 -17.40 5.18 53.75
CA ALA A 200 -16.41 4.27 53.18
C ALA A 200 -16.92 3.53 51.93
N GLN A 201 -18.19 3.12 51.92
CA GLN A 201 -18.80 2.48 50.75
C GLN A 201 -19.02 3.48 49.61
N LEU A 202 -19.48 4.70 49.89
CA LEU A 202 -19.59 5.77 48.90
C LEU A 202 -18.24 6.11 48.25
N GLN A 203 -17.17 6.16 49.04
CA GLN A 203 -15.81 6.39 48.55
C GLN A 203 -15.33 5.24 47.67
N LYS A 204 -15.66 3.99 48.01
CA LYS A 204 -15.37 2.80 47.20
C LYS A 204 -16.11 2.86 45.86
N ASP A 205 -17.40 3.18 45.86
CA ASP A 205 -18.22 3.29 44.65
C ASP A 205 -17.74 4.44 43.75
N ALA A 206 -17.35 5.58 44.33
CA ALA A 206 -16.76 6.70 43.61
C ALA A 206 -15.44 6.32 42.93
N ASN A 207 -14.55 5.62 43.64
CA ASN A 207 -13.29 5.12 43.06
C ASN A 207 -13.53 4.10 41.92
N GLN A 208 -14.53 3.23 42.05
CA GLN A 208 -14.90 2.29 40.98
C GLN A 208 -15.44 3.01 39.73
N ARG A 209 -16.23 4.08 39.89
CA ARG A 209 -16.69 4.93 38.77
C ARG A 209 -15.52 5.61 38.08
N LEU A 210 -14.61 6.22 38.84
CA LEU A 210 -13.40 6.85 38.29
C LEU A 210 -12.51 5.83 37.55
N GLN A 211 -12.39 4.60 38.04
CA GLN A 211 -11.69 3.53 37.32
C GLN A 211 -12.37 3.18 35.99
N ALA A 212 -13.70 3.07 35.97
CA ALA A 212 -14.46 2.79 34.74
C ALA A 212 -14.40 3.95 33.71
N GLU A 213 -14.36 5.20 34.17
CA GLU A 213 -14.14 6.37 33.32
C GLU A 213 -12.71 6.41 32.77
N LEU A 214 -11.71 6.07 33.60
CA LEU A 214 -10.32 5.94 33.16
C LEU A 214 -10.12 4.81 32.13
N THR A 215 -10.76 3.64 32.29
CA THR A 215 -10.70 2.59 31.27
C THR A 215 -11.32 3.05 29.95
N LYS A 216 -12.51 3.67 30.00
CA LYS A 216 -13.19 4.19 28.81
C LYS A 216 -12.37 5.27 28.09
N THR A 217 -11.81 6.23 28.82
CA THR A 217 -10.98 7.28 28.21
C THR A 217 -9.68 6.73 27.62
N ASN A 218 -9.07 5.71 28.22
CA ASN A 218 -7.92 5.01 27.64
C ASN A 218 -8.29 4.24 26.35
N GLU A 219 -9.46 3.60 26.30
CA GLU A 219 -9.98 2.96 25.08
C GLU A 219 -10.24 3.99 23.96
N GLU A 220 -10.86 5.13 24.29
CA GLU A 220 -11.06 6.24 23.34
C GLU A 220 -9.74 6.84 22.83
N LEU A 221 -8.71 6.94 23.69
CA LEU A 221 -7.38 7.39 23.30
C LEU A 221 -6.68 6.36 22.40
N ALA A 222 -6.80 5.06 22.70
CA ALA A 222 -6.28 3.99 21.86
C ALA A 222 -6.92 4.00 20.46
N PHE A 223 -8.24 4.22 20.39
CA PHE A 223 -8.95 4.39 19.12
C PHE A 223 -8.45 5.60 18.32
N ARG A 224 -8.36 6.78 18.93
CA ARG A 224 -7.85 8.00 18.27
C ARG A 224 -6.40 7.85 17.79
N ASN A 225 -5.56 7.14 18.54
CA ASN A 225 -4.19 6.84 18.13
C ASN A 225 -4.17 5.93 16.89
N ALA A 226 -5.00 4.87 16.85
CA ALA A 226 -5.10 4.00 15.68
C ALA A 226 -5.62 4.75 14.43
N GLU A 227 -6.62 5.62 14.59
CA GLU A 227 -7.13 6.50 13.53
C GLU A 227 -6.05 7.47 13.02
N ALA A 228 -5.23 8.02 13.92
CA ALA A 228 -4.12 8.90 13.55
C ALA A 228 -3.01 8.17 12.77
N GLU A 229 -2.67 6.92 13.11
CA GLU A 229 -1.73 6.12 12.32
C GLU A 229 -2.29 5.76 10.94
N LEU A 230 -3.54 5.31 10.83
CA LEU A 230 -4.19 5.07 9.53
C LEU A 230 -4.22 6.33 8.65
N SER A 231 -4.45 7.50 9.26
CA SER A 231 -4.37 8.79 8.56
C SER A 231 -2.95 9.07 8.04
N LYS A 232 -1.91 8.84 8.84
CA LYS A 232 -0.51 8.99 8.41
C LYS A 232 -0.17 8.05 7.26
N GLU A 233 -0.56 6.77 7.33
CA GLU A 233 -0.34 5.79 6.26
C GLU A 233 -1.04 6.23 4.96
N SER A 234 -2.28 6.69 5.04
CA SER A 234 -3.03 7.25 3.91
C SER A 234 -2.32 8.45 3.27
N HIS A 235 -1.81 9.38 4.08
CA HIS A 235 -1.03 10.53 3.59
C HIS A 235 0.29 10.10 2.91
N GLN A 236 0.98 9.08 3.44
CA GLN A 236 2.20 8.54 2.83
C GLN A 236 1.91 7.87 1.47
N LEU A 237 0.81 7.14 1.35
CA LEU A 237 0.37 6.53 0.08
C LEU A 237 0.05 7.60 -0.97
N LEU A 238 -0.72 8.63 -0.59
CA LEU A 238 -1.01 9.77 -1.47
C LEU A 238 0.27 10.50 -1.90
N GLN A 239 1.22 10.70 -0.98
CA GLN A 239 2.51 11.31 -1.31
C GLN A 239 3.32 10.45 -2.32
N ALA A 240 3.32 9.13 -2.15
CA ALA A 240 3.97 8.21 -3.08
C ALA A 240 3.30 8.22 -4.47
N GLU A 241 1.97 8.30 -4.54
CA GLU A 241 1.21 8.40 -5.79
C GLU A 241 1.44 9.73 -6.51
N VAL A 242 1.51 10.85 -5.78
CA VAL A 242 1.91 12.16 -6.34
C VAL A 242 3.34 12.12 -6.90
N LEU A 243 4.27 11.44 -6.24
CA LEU A 243 5.63 11.26 -6.76
C LEU A 243 5.69 10.35 -8.00
N LYS A 244 4.82 9.33 -8.08
CA LYS A 244 4.69 8.45 -9.24
C LYS A 244 4.13 9.22 -10.45
N THR A 245 2.99 9.89 -10.29
CA THR A 245 2.36 10.69 -11.35
C THR A 245 3.27 11.82 -11.84
N LYS A 246 4.04 12.48 -10.94
CA LYS A 246 5.06 13.47 -11.33
C LYS A 246 6.16 12.87 -12.22
N LYS A 247 6.60 11.62 -11.96
CA LYS A 247 7.57 10.92 -12.82
C LYS A 247 6.97 10.54 -14.18
N GLU A 248 5.73 10.05 -14.19
CA GLU A 248 5.00 9.72 -15.43
C GLU A 248 4.79 10.96 -16.32
N LEU A 249 4.44 12.10 -15.73
CA LEU A 249 4.34 13.38 -16.45
C LEU A 249 5.70 13.84 -16.99
N ALA A 250 6.78 13.70 -16.21
CA ALA A 250 8.13 14.04 -16.68
C ALA A 250 8.59 13.15 -17.86
N LEU A 251 8.23 11.87 -17.86
CA LEU A 251 8.46 10.97 -19.01
C LEU A 251 7.66 11.42 -20.24
N ARG A 252 6.36 11.71 -20.10
CA ARG A 252 5.53 12.22 -21.21
C ARG A 252 6.06 13.54 -21.80
N VAL A 253 6.57 14.45 -20.97
CA VAL A 253 7.22 15.68 -21.45
C VAL A 253 8.44 15.34 -22.30
N ARG A 254 9.31 14.44 -21.83
CA ARG A 254 10.49 13.99 -22.58
C ARG A 254 10.13 13.27 -23.88
N ASP A 255 9.08 12.48 -23.89
CA ASP A 255 8.60 11.80 -25.11
C ASP A 255 8.09 12.82 -26.15
N MET A 256 7.39 13.88 -25.73
CA MET A 256 6.99 14.99 -26.60
C MET A 256 8.20 15.80 -27.11
N GLU A 257 9.21 16.03 -26.26
CA GLU A 257 10.47 16.67 -26.68
C GLU A 257 11.19 15.86 -27.77
N LEU A 258 11.24 14.54 -27.63
CA LEU A 258 11.82 13.64 -28.64
C LEU A 258 11.01 13.63 -29.93
N GLN A 259 9.67 13.55 -29.87
CA GLN A 259 8.81 13.64 -31.06
C GLN A 259 8.98 14.97 -31.81
N ASN A 260 9.15 16.08 -31.10
CA ASN A 260 9.44 17.38 -31.71
C ASN A 260 10.83 17.43 -32.38
N LEU A 261 11.83 16.79 -31.78
CA LEU A 261 13.17 16.65 -32.38
C LEU A 261 13.15 15.79 -33.65
N ASP A 262 12.45 14.66 -33.62
CA ASP A 262 12.30 13.76 -34.78
C ASP A 262 11.57 14.48 -35.94
N ALA A 263 10.48 15.19 -35.65
CA ALA A 263 9.76 15.98 -36.65
C ALA A 263 10.63 17.11 -37.25
N GLN A 264 11.49 17.75 -36.44
CA GLN A 264 12.43 18.76 -36.92
C GLN A 264 13.54 18.14 -37.78
N LEU A 265 14.06 16.95 -37.41
CA LEU A 265 15.03 16.21 -38.22
C LEU A 265 14.43 15.74 -39.56
N GLU A 266 13.18 15.28 -39.57
CA GLU A 266 12.48 14.91 -40.80
C GLU A 266 12.29 16.13 -41.72
N LYS A 267 11.90 17.28 -41.16
CA LYS A 267 11.78 18.55 -41.89
C LYS A 267 13.11 18.99 -42.50
N ASP A 268 14.21 18.92 -41.75
CA ASP A 268 15.55 19.28 -42.24
C ASP A 268 16.05 18.29 -43.30
N SER A 269 15.74 17.00 -43.16
CA SER A 269 16.01 15.96 -44.17
C SER A 269 15.26 16.25 -45.48
N ASN A 270 13.95 16.54 -45.39
CA ASN A 270 13.13 16.89 -46.54
C ASN A 270 13.61 18.17 -47.24
N GLN A 271 14.06 19.19 -46.50
CA GLN A 271 14.69 20.39 -47.08
C GLN A 271 15.98 20.06 -47.83
N ARG A 272 16.84 19.18 -47.30
CA ARG A 272 18.07 18.72 -47.98
C ARG A 272 17.74 17.95 -49.26
N LEU A 273 16.74 17.07 -49.25
CA LEU A 273 16.28 16.35 -50.43
C LEU A 273 15.71 17.29 -51.50
N GLN A 274 14.93 18.31 -51.10
CA GLN A 274 14.45 19.34 -52.03
C GLN A 274 15.61 20.14 -52.64
N ALA A 275 16.62 20.52 -51.85
CA ALA A 275 17.81 21.22 -52.34
C ALA A 275 18.66 20.36 -53.30
N GLN A 276 18.76 19.04 -53.06
CA GLN A 276 19.39 18.12 -54.01
C GLN A 276 18.57 17.99 -55.30
N LEU A 277 17.24 17.88 -55.20
CA LEU A 277 16.34 17.72 -56.35
C LEU A 277 16.24 18.99 -57.20
N THR A 278 16.40 20.19 -56.64
CA THR A 278 16.53 21.42 -57.42
C THR A 278 17.88 21.49 -58.12
N LYS A 279 18.98 21.07 -57.47
CA LYS A 279 20.31 20.99 -58.09
C LYS A 279 20.34 20.00 -59.27
N THR A 280 19.80 18.78 -59.11
CA THR A 280 19.77 17.78 -60.20
C THR A 280 18.88 18.23 -61.36
N LYS A 281 17.77 18.94 -61.11
CA LYS A 281 16.97 19.58 -62.17
C LYS A 281 17.76 20.64 -62.94
N GLN A 282 18.56 21.46 -62.27
CA GLN A 282 19.43 22.44 -62.93
C GLN A 282 20.52 21.75 -63.77
N GLU A 283 21.15 20.69 -63.25
CA GLU A 283 22.15 19.89 -63.97
C GLU A 283 21.55 19.19 -65.21
N LEU A 284 20.32 18.67 -65.10
CA LEU A 284 19.59 18.10 -66.24
C LEU A 284 19.24 19.15 -67.29
N ALA A 285 18.74 20.32 -66.88
CA ALA A 285 18.44 21.42 -67.81
C ALA A 285 19.71 21.93 -68.53
N LEU A 286 20.87 21.94 -67.87
CA LEU A 286 22.15 22.24 -68.52
C LEU A 286 22.52 21.15 -69.55
N ARG A 287 22.37 19.86 -69.20
CA ARG A 287 22.60 18.74 -70.12
C ARG A 287 21.67 18.76 -71.34
N GLU A 288 20.39 19.11 -71.18
CA GLU A 288 19.45 19.30 -72.29
C GLU A 288 19.87 20.46 -73.19
N ASN A 289 20.28 21.60 -72.62
CA ASN A 289 20.81 22.72 -73.41
C ASN A 289 22.12 22.36 -74.15
N GLU A 290 22.99 21.55 -73.56
CA GLU A 290 24.20 21.04 -74.22
C GLU A 290 23.86 20.04 -75.35
N LEU A 291 22.85 19.19 -75.16
CA LEU A 291 22.35 18.29 -76.21
C LEU A 291 21.72 19.07 -77.37
N GLN A 292 20.82 20.01 -77.09
CA GLN A 292 20.22 20.86 -78.12
C GLN A 292 21.26 21.65 -78.92
N LYS A 293 22.33 22.13 -78.28
CA LYS A 293 23.46 22.75 -78.99
C LYS A 293 24.19 21.76 -79.90
N ARG A 294 24.48 20.55 -79.42
CA ARG A 294 25.09 19.50 -80.27
C ARG A 294 24.19 19.06 -81.42
N ASP A 295 22.89 18.98 -81.21
CA ASP A 295 21.91 18.64 -82.26
C ASP A 295 21.77 19.77 -83.29
N ALA A 296 21.94 21.04 -82.89
CA ALA A 296 22.03 22.18 -83.80
C ALA A 296 23.39 22.29 -84.51
N GLU A 297 24.47 21.79 -83.90
CA GLU A 297 25.81 21.68 -84.48
C GLU A 297 25.96 20.48 -85.44
N LEU A 298 25.05 19.49 -85.40
CA LEU A 298 24.96 18.44 -86.42
C LEU A 298 24.57 19.07 -87.78
N PRO A 299 25.48 19.10 -88.77
CA PRO A 299 25.18 19.81 -89.99
C PRO A 299 24.21 19.01 -90.85
N GLU A 300 22.97 19.49 -91.01
CA GLU A 300 22.06 19.02 -92.07
C GLU A 300 22.77 18.98 -93.44
N ASP A 301 23.72 19.89 -93.65
CA ASP A 301 24.59 19.97 -94.82
C ASP A 301 25.43 18.71 -95.06
N SER A 302 25.81 17.94 -94.04
CA SER A 302 26.52 16.66 -94.24
C SER A 302 25.60 15.62 -94.89
N ASN A 303 24.39 15.43 -94.35
CA ASN A 303 23.39 14.54 -94.93
C ASN A 303 22.94 15.02 -96.31
N LYS A 304 22.75 16.34 -96.52
CA LYS A 304 22.43 16.91 -97.84
C LYS A 304 23.56 16.69 -98.85
N ARG A 305 24.83 16.91 -98.47
CA ARG A 305 26.00 16.64 -99.32
C ARG A 305 26.09 15.16 -99.69
N LEU A 306 26.01 14.26 -98.70
CA LEU A 306 25.99 12.82 -98.94
C LEU A 306 24.85 12.40 -99.87
N LEU A 307 23.64 12.96 -99.72
CA LEU A 307 22.55 12.74 -100.67
C LEU A 307 22.92 13.19 -102.10
N THR A 308 23.51 14.37 -102.27
CA THR A 308 23.91 14.89 -103.60
C THR A 308 25.06 14.10 -104.24
N GLU A 309 25.92 13.47 -103.44
CA GLU A 309 27.00 12.61 -103.91
C GLU A 309 26.48 11.22 -104.31
N LEU A 310 25.51 10.70 -103.55
CA LEU A 310 24.79 9.46 -103.85
C LEU A 310 23.89 9.59 -105.10
N THR A 311 23.31 10.76 -105.37
CA THR A 311 22.58 10.99 -106.64
C THR A 311 23.51 11.12 -107.84
N LYS A 312 24.67 11.80 -107.71
CA LYS A 312 25.68 11.85 -108.78
C LYS A 312 26.23 10.47 -109.15
N THR A 313 26.65 9.69 -108.16
CA THR A 313 27.16 8.33 -108.38
C THR A 313 26.11 7.41 -109.02
N LYS A 314 24.82 7.55 -108.68
CA LYS A 314 23.72 6.86 -109.38
C LYS A 314 23.58 7.29 -110.85
N GLN A 315 23.76 8.58 -111.17
CA GLN A 315 23.73 9.07 -112.56
C GLN A 315 24.94 8.56 -113.36
N GLU A 316 26.13 8.55 -112.77
CA GLU A 316 27.34 8.00 -113.38
C GLU A 316 27.23 6.49 -113.65
N LEU A 317 26.68 5.71 -112.71
CA LEU A 317 26.39 4.29 -112.91
C LEU A 317 25.39 4.08 -114.06
N ALA A 318 24.30 4.86 -114.13
CA ALA A 318 23.34 4.77 -115.22
C ALA A 318 23.96 5.11 -116.59
N LEU A 319 24.92 6.05 -116.65
CA LEU A 319 25.68 6.33 -117.88
C LEU A 319 26.60 5.16 -118.25
N ARG A 320 27.24 4.50 -117.29
CA ARG A 320 28.06 3.30 -117.52
C ARG A 320 27.24 2.10 -117.98
N ASP A 321 26.05 1.88 -117.42
CA ASP A 321 25.15 0.81 -117.87
C ASP A 321 24.70 1.03 -119.32
N ASN A 322 24.39 2.28 -119.71
CA ASN A 322 24.08 2.64 -121.09
C ASN A 322 25.30 2.44 -122.04
N GLU A 323 26.51 2.78 -121.59
CA GLU A 323 27.76 2.54 -122.34
C GLU A 323 28.01 1.04 -122.53
N LEU A 324 27.80 0.22 -121.49
CA LEU A 324 27.90 -1.24 -121.56
C LEU A 324 26.86 -1.85 -122.49
N GLN A 325 25.59 -1.42 -122.43
CA GLN A 325 24.55 -1.86 -123.37
C GLN A 325 24.91 -1.52 -124.83
N SER A 326 25.49 -0.34 -125.07
CA SER A 326 25.97 0.04 -126.39
C SER A 326 27.05 -0.93 -126.89
N ARG A 327 28.07 -1.21 -126.07
CA ARG A 327 29.15 -2.15 -126.39
C ARG A 327 28.65 -3.57 -126.59
N ASP A 328 27.69 -4.04 -125.80
CA ASP A 328 27.06 -5.37 -126.00
C ASP A 328 26.29 -5.43 -127.33
N SER A 329 25.63 -4.34 -127.73
CA SER A 329 24.97 -4.25 -129.04
C SER A 329 25.97 -4.30 -130.21
N GLU A 330 27.15 -3.71 -130.05
CA GLU A 330 28.25 -3.80 -131.02
C GLU A 330 28.87 -5.19 -131.06
N LEU A 331 29.11 -5.81 -129.90
CA LEU A 331 29.58 -7.19 -129.81
C LEU A 331 28.57 -8.17 -130.43
N GLN A 332 27.26 -7.94 -130.30
CA GLN A 332 26.25 -8.73 -131.03
C GLN A 332 26.35 -8.53 -132.55
N LYS A 333 26.56 -7.30 -133.05
CA LYS A 333 26.76 -7.05 -134.49
C LYS A 333 28.01 -7.77 -135.00
N LEU A 334 29.13 -7.66 -134.28
CA LEU A 334 30.38 -8.35 -134.61
C LEU A 334 30.22 -9.88 -134.58
N ARG A 335 29.53 -10.44 -133.57
CA ARG A 335 29.21 -11.88 -133.53
C ARG A 335 28.38 -12.33 -134.73
N LYS A 336 27.37 -11.54 -135.14
CA LYS A 336 26.58 -11.83 -136.36
C LYS A 336 27.43 -11.76 -137.63
N GLN A 337 28.31 -10.78 -137.75
CA GLN A 337 29.26 -10.68 -138.88
C GLN A 337 30.23 -11.86 -138.92
N MET A 338 30.82 -12.24 -137.78
CA MET A 338 31.67 -13.43 -137.67
C MET A 338 30.94 -14.73 -138.02
N ALA A 339 29.67 -14.88 -137.61
CA ALA A 339 28.85 -16.02 -138.00
C ALA A 339 28.62 -16.09 -139.53
N VAL A 340 28.39 -14.96 -140.19
CA VAL A 340 28.29 -14.87 -141.66
C VAL A 340 29.63 -15.21 -142.33
N VAL A 341 30.76 -14.73 -141.81
CA VAL A 341 32.09 -15.05 -142.33
C VAL A 341 32.39 -16.55 -142.17
N ASN A 342 32.09 -17.14 -141.02
CA ASN A 342 32.28 -18.57 -140.77
C ASN A 342 31.39 -19.42 -141.70
N ALA A 343 30.10 -19.09 -141.84
CA ALA A 343 29.21 -19.78 -142.77
C ALA A 343 29.70 -19.70 -144.24
N HIS A 344 30.28 -18.56 -144.66
CA HIS A 344 30.89 -18.40 -145.98
C HIS A 344 32.20 -19.21 -146.15
N GLN A 345 32.96 -19.40 -145.07
CA GLN A 345 34.12 -20.30 -145.09
C GLN A 345 33.68 -21.77 -145.14
N GLU A 346 32.61 -22.14 -144.44
CA GLU A 346 32.03 -23.49 -144.50
C GLU A 346 31.49 -23.82 -145.90
N THR A 347 30.76 -22.91 -146.56
CA THR A 347 30.31 -23.13 -147.95
C THR A 347 31.50 -23.28 -148.90
N LYS A 348 32.54 -22.46 -148.78
CA LYS A 348 33.77 -22.62 -149.57
C LYS A 348 34.50 -23.93 -149.27
N ALA A 349 34.51 -24.38 -148.02
CA ALA A 349 35.09 -25.68 -147.66
C ALA A 349 34.29 -26.84 -148.27
N GLN A 350 32.95 -26.75 -148.31
CA GLN A 350 32.07 -27.71 -148.98
C GLN A 350 32.25 -27.70 -150.51
N GLU A 351 32.41 -26.53 -151.13
CA GLU A 351 32.77 -26.39 -152.55
C GLU A 351 34.14 -27.02 -152.85
N CYS A 352 35.17 -26.74 -152.05
CA CYS A 352 36.48 -27.39 -152.21
C CYS A 352 36.41 -28.91 -151.98
N ALA A 353 35.62 -29.39 -151.02
CA ALA A 353 35.44 -30.82 -150.74
C ALA A 353 34.71 -31.54 -151.88
N SER A 354 33.68 -30.92 -152.48
CA SER A 354 32.95 -31.47 -153.63
C SER A 354 33.81 -31.49 -154.90
N VAL A 355 34.62 -30.46 -155.16
CA VAL A 355 35.62 -30.47 -156.25
C VAL A 355 36.67 -31.54 -156.02
N ALA A 356 37.16 -31.71 -154.78
CA ALA A 356 38.10 -32.78 -154.44
C ALA A 356 37.48 -34.17 -154.64
N ALA A 357 36.25 -34.39 -154.19
CA ALA A 357 35.50 -35.64 -154.39
C ALA A 357 35.33 -35.97 -155.89
N TRP A 358 34.92 -34.98 -156.69
CA TRP A 358 34.79 -35.11 -158.14
C TRP A 358 36.12 -35.44 -158.84
N LEU A 359 37.22 -34.82 -158.40
CA LEU A 359 38.57 -35.14 -158.90
C LEU A 359 38.99 -36.57 -158.52
N HIS A 360 38.68 -37.02 -157.30
CA HIS A 360 38.94 -38.38 -156.86
C HIS A 360 38.14 -39.42 -157.66
N GLU A 361 36.84 -39.19 -157.87
CA GLU A 361 35.96 -40.08 -158.63
C GLU A 361 36.36 -40.15 -160.11
N ARG A 362 36.66 -39.00 -160.73
CA ARG A 362 37.16 -38.94 -162.11
C ARG A 362 38.54 -39.62 -162.26
N ARG A 363 39.41 -39.51 -161.26
CA ARG A 363 40.70 -40.22 -161.22
C ARG A 363 40.53 -41.73 -161.05
N ALA A 364 39.56 -42.16 -160.24
CA ALA A 364 39.20 -43.57 -160.09
C ALA A 364 38.72 -44.15 -161.43
N GLY A 365 37.78 -43.48 -162.13
CA GLY A 365 37.31 -43.91 -163.45
C GLY A 365 38.43 -44.09 -164.49
N ILE A 366 39.40 -43.17 -164.54
CA ILE A 366 40.57 -43.27 -165.43
C ILE A 366 41.47 -44.46 -165.06
N LEU A 367 41.62 -44.76 -163.77
CA LEU A 367 42.40 -45.91 -163.31
C LEU A 367 41.73 -47.24 -163.67
N THR A 368 40.41 -47.37 -163.52
CA THR A 368 39.65 -48.57 -163.90
C THR A 368 39.71 -48.85 -165.41
N GLN A 369 39.71 -47.79 -166.23
CA GLN A 369 39.82 -47.91 -167.70
C GLN A 369 41.25 -48.32 -168.14
N ARG A 370 42.28 -47.93 -167.38
CA ARG A 370 43.68 -48.36 -167.58
C ARG A 370 43.97 -49.77 -167.08
N SER A 371 43.26 -50.28 -166.08
CA SER A 371 43.47 -51.64 -165.57
C SER A 371 42.90 -52.70 -166.51
N SER A 372 41.72 -52.48 -167.12
CA SER A 372 41.17 -53.45 -168.09
C SER A 372 41.95 -53.50 -169.41
N THR A 373 42.39 -52.36 -169.93
CA THR A 373 43.22 -52.29 -171.15
C THR A 373 44.60 -52.94 -170.99
N ASN A 374 45.18 -52.92 -169.78
CA ASN A 374 46.40 -53.68 -169.47
C ASN A 374 46.14 -55.19 -169.31
N ALA A 375 44.94 -55.61 -168.90
CA ALA A 375 44.61 -57.04 -168.80
C ALA A 375 44.55 -57.70 -170.20
N THR A 376 44.02 -56.99 -171.20
CA THR A 376 44.03 -57.46 -172.61
C THR A 376 45.44 -57.58 -173.20
N PHE A 377 46.41 -56.77 -172.76
CA PHE A 377 47.75 -56.74 -173.37
C PHE A 377 48.74 -57.78 -172.79
N ARG A 378 48.46 -58.36 -171.60
CA ARG A 378 49.48 -59.14 -170.86
C ARG A 378 49.35 -60.66 -170.94
N ALA A 379 48.29 -61.18 -171.57
CA ALA A 379 48.13 -62.62 -171.83
C ALA A 379 48.61 -63.05 -173.23
N GLU A 380 48.96 -62.10 -174.10
CA GLU A 380 49.32 -62.34 -175.51
C GLU A 380 50.81 -62.72 -175.72
N VAL A 381 51.61 -62.79 -174.64
CA VAL A 381 53.10 -62.82 -174.71
C VAL A 381 53.72 -64.05 -174.02
N ALA A 382 52.96 -65.15 -173.82
CA ALA A 382 53.44 -66.36 -173.14
C ALA A 382 53.11 -67.67 -173.87
N ALA A 383 53.52 -67.77 -175.13
CA ALA A 383 53.87 -69.03 -175.80
C ALA A 383 55.41 -69.02 -175.98
N PRO A 384 56.13 -70.17 -175.91
CA PRO A 384 56.09 -71.08 -177.07
C PRO A 384 56.36 -72.59 -176.79
N THR A 385 55.98 -73.41 -177.79
CA THR A 385 56.61 -74.66 -178.30
C THR A 385 57.32 -75.65 -177.36
N ALA A 386 56.80 -76.89 -177.33
CA ALA A 386 57.48 -78.07 -177.92
C ALA A 386 56.45 -79.16 -178.24
#